data_AF-X1UUH3-F1
#
_entry.id   AF-X1UUH3-F1
#
_cell.length_a   1.000
_cell.length_b   1.000
_cell.length_c   1.000
_cell.angle_alpha   90.00
_cell.angle_beta   90.00
_cell.angle_gamma   90.00
#
_symmetry.space_group_name_H-M   'P 1'
#
loop_
_entity.id
_entity.type
_entity.pdbx_description
1 polymer ?
#
loop_
_entity_poly.entity_id
_entity_poly.type
_entity_poly.pdbx_seq_one_letter_code
_entity_poly.pdbx_strand_id
1 'polypeptide(L)' 'AGCQARCPSYGLPCSGCRGPVEEANVASEIEVLKEKGFTQVDIHNHLRTFAATAESLKMEQFKEAANKETTDA' A
#
# COMPACT_ATOMS: atom_id res chain seq x y z
N ALA A 1 5.51 15.97 -6.24
CA ALA A 1 5.86 16.65 -4.96
C ALA A 1 5.07 16.01 -3.83
N GLY A 2 5.65 15.90 -2.64
CA GLY A 2 5.08 15.19 -1.48
C GLY A 2 5.74 15.70 -0.19
N CYS A 3 5.97 14.83 0.80
CA CYS A 3 6.72 15.18 2.02
C CYS A 3 8.25 15.04 1.89
N GLN A 4 8.77 14.92 0.66
CA GLN A 4 10.19 14.70 0.34
C GLN A 4 10.85 13.57 1.16
N ALA A 5 10.14 12.44 1.32
CA ALA A 5 10.64 11.28 2.06
C ALA A 5 11.19 11.64 3.45
N ARG A 6 10.50 12.53 4.17
CA ARG A 6 10.95 13.04 5.46
C ARG A 6 11.29 11.96 6.48
N CYS A 7 10.44 10.94 6.63
CA CYS A 7 10.70 9.83 7.55
C CYS A 7 11.89 8.96 7.08
N PRO A 8 11.95 8.52 5.80
CA PRO A 8 13.12 7.82 5.27
C PRO A 8 14.44 8.59 5.41
N SER A 9 14.45 9.93 5.31
CA SER A 9 15.66 10.74 5.53
C SER A 9 16.27 10.60 6.94
N TYR A 10 15.51 10.06 7.89
CA TYR A 10 15.95 9.72 9.24
C TYR A 10 16.08 8.21 9.49
N GLY A 11 16.02 7.38 8.45
CA GLY A 11 16.06 5.92 8.59
C GLY A 11 14.77 5.32 9.18
N LEU A 12 13.67 6.07 9.22
CA LEU A 12 12.37 5.60 9.66
C LEU A 12 11.51 5.18 8.47
N PRO A 13 10.65 4.16 8.62
CA PRO A 13 9.71 3.78 7.57
C PRO A 13 8.73 4.92 7.27
N CYS A 14 8.24 4.97 6.02
CA CYS A 14 7.16 5.89 5.65
C CYS A 14 5.87 5.48 6.38
N SER A 15 5.28 6.41 7.13
CA SER A 15 4.00 6.17 7.83
C SER A 15 2.76 6.39 6.95
N GLY A 16 2.93 6.88 5.72
CA GLY A 16 1.80 7.14 4.81
C GLY A 16 0.94 8.36 5.19
N CYS A 17 1.45 9.30 6.00
CA CYS A 17 0.65 10.40 6.57
C CYS A 17 -0.02 11.35 5.56
N ARG A 18 0.40 11.34 4.30
CA ARG A 18 -0.19 12.15 3.23
C ARG A 18 -1.24 11.41 2.41
N GLY A 19 -1.46 10.13 2.71
CA GLY A 19 -2.34 9.26 1.94
C GLY A 19 -1.81 8.91 0.55
N PRO A 20 -2.54 8.05 -0.19
CA PRO A 20 -2.24 7.74 -1.58
C PRO A 20 -2.58 8.93 -2.49
N VAL A 21 -1.90 9.01 -3.62
CA VAL A 21 -2.30 9.89 -4.74
C VAL A 21 -3.35 9.17 -5.60
N GLU A 22 -4.09 9.92 -6.42
CA GLU A 22 -5.19 9.36 -7.23
C GLU A 22 -4.69 8.26 -8.18
N GLU A 23 -3.53 8.45 -8.80
CA GLU A 23 -2.94 7.53 -9.76
C GLU A 23 -2.03 6.47 -9.11
N ALA A 24 -2.14 6.27 -7.79
CA ALA A 24 -1.30 5.31 -7.07
C ALA A 24 -1.58 3.87 -7.53
N ASN A 25 -0.51 3.14 -7.88
CA ASN A 25 -0.60 1.71 -8.17
C ASN A 25 -0.57 0.88 -6.88
N VAL A 26 -1.72 0.82 -6.20
CA VAL A 26 -1.86 0.11 -4.91
C VAL A 26 -1.59 -1.39 -5.06
N ALA A 27 -1.98 -2.01 -6.17
CA ALA A 27 -1.74 -3.44 -6.40
C ALA A 27 -0.24 -3.77 -6.40
N SER A 28 0.57 -2.99 -7.10
CA SER A 28 2.03 -3.19 -7.11
C SER A 28 2.66 -2.99 -5.73
N GLU A 29 2.21 -2.02 -4.96
CA GLU A 29 2.70 -1.78 -3.60
C GLU A 29 2.38 -2.97 -2.68
N ILE A 30 1.17 -3.54 -2.79
CA ILE A 30 0.76 -4.72 -2.02
C ILE A 30 1.68 -5.90 -2.31
N GLU A 31 1.98 -6.19 -3.58
CA GLU A 31 2.86 -7.31 -3.94
C GLU A 31 4.28 -7.13 -3.40
N VAL A 32 4.86 -5.94 -3.55
CA VAL A 32 6.19 -5.63 -3.00
C VAL A 32 6.24 -5.81 -1.47
N LEU A 33 5.15 -5.49 -0.77
CA LEU A 33 5.09 -5.66 0.69
C LEU A 33 4.86 -7.13 1.08
N LYS A 34 4.10 -7.91 0.31
CA LYS A 34 3.97 -9.36 0.52
C LYS A 34 5.32 -10.06 0.33
N GLU A 35 6.09 -9.71 -0.69
CA GLU A 35 7.44 -10.25 -0.93
C GLU A 35 8.38 -10.01 0.26
N LYS A 36 8.15 -8.93 1.02
CA LYS A 36 8.89 -8.60 2.25
C LYS A 36 8.36 -9.27 3.51
N GLY A 37 7.33 -10.13 3.38
CA GLY A 37 6.78 -10.94 4.47
C GLY A 37 5.66 -10.26 5.27
N PHE A 38 5.11 -9.13 4.80
CA PHE A 38 3.95 -8.53 5.46
C PHE A 38 2.66 -9.29 5.14
N THR A 39 1.80 -9.47 6.13
CA THR A 39 0.46 -10.02 5.87
C THR A 39 -0.42 -8.97 5.21
N GLN A 40 -1.40 -9.42 4.43
CA GLN A 40 -2.38 -8.52 3.81
C GLN A 40 -3.10 -7.61 4.83
N VAL A 41 -3.40 -8.14 6.02
CA VAL A 41 -4.01 -7.38 7.11
C VAL A 41 -3.06 -6.30 7.64
N ASP A 42 -1.78 -6.62 7.80
CA ASP A 42 -0.77 -5.64 8.22
C ASP A 42 -0.63 -4.51 7.20
N ILE A 43 -0.55 -4.87 5.92
CA ILE A 43 -0.44 -3.90 4.81
C ILE A 43 -1.65 -2.97 4.81
N HIS A 44 -2.87 -3.52 4.81
CA HIS A 44 -4.09 -2.73 4.81
C HIS A 44 -4.18 -1.82 6.04
N ASN A 45 -3.87 -2.34 7.23
CA ASN A 45 -3.90 -1.55 8.47
C ASN A 45 -2.90 -0.41 8.44
N HIS A 46 -1.67 -0.66 7.95
CA HIS A 46 -0.65 0.37 7.82
C HIS A 46 -1.08 1.46 6.84
N LEU A 47 -1.47 1.08 5.61
CA LEU A 47 -1.82 2.02 4.56
C LEU A 47 -3.05 2.87 4.90
N ARG A 48 -4.07 2.30 5.57
CA ARG A 48 -5.30 3.03 5.91
C ARG A 48 -5.17 3.98 7.11
N THR A 49 -4.09 3.89 7.89
CA THR A 49 -3.96 4.61 9.18
C THR A 49 -4.21 6.11 9.05
N PHE A 50 -3.72 6.73 7.97
CA PHE A 50 -3.93 8.16 7.67
C PHE A 50 -4.77 8.38 6.42
N ALA A 51 -5.43 7.34 5.92
CA ALA A 51 -6.13 7.34 4.64
C ALA A 51 -7.49 6.63 4.75
N ALA A 52 -8.18 6.81 5.88
CA ALA A 52 -9.43 6.10 6.20
C ALA A 52 -10.54 6.26 5.14
N THR A 53 -10.53 7.36 4.39
CA THR A 53 -11.50 7.66 3.32
C THR A 53 -10.94 7.44 1.92
N ALA A 54 -9.72 6.91 1.77
CA ALA A 54 -9.12 6.68 0.47
C ALA A 54 -9.77 5.48 -0.21
N GLU A 55 -10.42 5.74 -1.35
CA GLU A 55 -11.13 4.72 -2.13
C GLU A 55 -10.19 3.60 -2.59
N SER A 56 -8.96 3.97 -2.98
CA SER A 56 -7.92 3.05 -3.44
C SER A 56 -7.39 2.11 -2.38
N LEU A 57 -7.75 2.29 -1.10
CA LEU A 57 -7.31 1.46 0.03
C LEU A 57 -8.44 0.67 0.68
N LYS A 58 -9.59 0.54 0.01
CA LYS A 58 -10.68 -0.32 0.49
C LYS A 58 -10.30 -1.80 0.46
N MET A 59 -10.81 -2.56 1.44
CA MET A 59 -10.46 -3.98 1.63
C MET A 59 -10.72 -4.87 0.41
N GLU A 60 -11.70 -4.53 -0.43
CA GLU A 60 -11.99 -5.24 -1.67
C GLU A 60 -10.78 -5.27 -2.61
N GLN A 61 -10.02 -4.16 -2.72
CA GLN A 61 -8.83 -4.04 -3.56
C GLN A 61 -7.68 -4.94 -3.08
N PHE A 62 -7.65 -5.26 -1.78
CA PHE A 62 -6.64 -6.16 -1.23
C PHE A 62 -6.95 -7.61 -1.60
N LYS A 63 -8.23 -8.01 -1.67
CA LYS A 63 -8.66 -9.40 -1.96
C LYS A 63 -8.34 -9.87 -3.38
N GLU A 64 -8.36 -8.97 -4.37
CA GLU A 64 -8.11 -9.31 -5.78
C GLU A 64 -6.65 -9.60 -6.10
N ALA A 65 -5.70 -9.06 -5.32
CA ALA A 65 -4.27 -9.27 -5.52
C ALA A 65 -3.83 -10.74 -5.30
N ALA A 66 -4.70 -11.59 -4.73
CA ALA A 66 -4.45 -13.03 -4.59
C ALA A 66 -4.85 -13.86 -5.83
N ASN A 67 -5.62 -13.29 -6.77
CA ASN A 67 -6.23 -14.04 -7.87
C ASN A 67 -5.72 -13.65 -9.27
N LYS A 68 -4.75 -12.73 -9.38
CA LYS A 68 -4.23 -12.27 -10.69
C LYS A 68 -3.03 -13.07 -11.21
N GLU A 69 -2.48 -14.01 -10.44
CA GLU A 69 -1.34 -14.85 -10.85
C GLU A 69 -1.71 -16.02 -11.78
N THR A 70 -2.99 -16.25 -12.12
CA THR A 70 -3.43 -17.41 -12.91
C THR A 70 -3.84 -17.12 -14.35
N THR A 71 -3.63 -15.92 -14.88
CA THR A 71 -4.06 -15.56 -16.25
C THR A 71 -2.97 -15.16 -17.25
N ASP A 72 -1.69 -15.17 -16.87
CA ASP A 72 -0.58 -14.85 -17.79
C ASP A 72 0.43 -16.01 -17.94
N ALA A 73 -0.08 -17.24 -18.17
CA ALA A 73 0.71 -18.41 -18.57
C ALA A 73 0.47 -18.76 -20.05
#